data_AF-A0A1M5RB19-F1
#
_entry.id   AF-A0A1M5RB19-F1
#
_cell.length_a   1.000
_cell.length_b   1.000
_cell.length_c   1.000
_cell.angle_alpha   90.00
_cell.angle_beta   90.00
_cell.angle_gamma   90.00
#
_symmetry.space_group_name_H-M   'P 1'
#
loop_
_entity.id
_entity.type
_entity.pdbx_description
1 polymer ?
#
loop_
_entity_poly.entity_id
_entity_poly.type
_entity_poly.pdbx_seq_one_letter_code
_entity_poly.pdbx_strand_id
1 'polypeptide(L)'
;MKIQYILIAILFAACQKEQKKTETADFNSIEIPEVAETNAKETEKLPLHIDTIILSEEKNANVSRILANLMEKEVDKDSIVTSKFRLDFYQNKTKVASSNVEIKQYEKGAEWYGSFGLTDSSDKNSSFIKITSGYPACGYTHDNYLYYLKNNDLQLVHQWYSMSDSGWGSWTEFASDETGKDPKNFYCKTVAFEPSDDDSEDAGIVTYSDSISFSLKGDKWKKKLLSAKERPYFEKKMTFNEFHNQQ
;
A
#
# COMPACT_ATOMS: atom_id res chain seq x y z
N MET A 1 47.97 69.72 -16.81
CA MET A 1 48.54 68.92 -17.91
C MET A 1 47.82 67.59 -17.98
N LYS A 2 47.28 67.31 -19.18
CA LYS A 2 47.02 66.04 -19.87
C LYS A 2 46.39 64.81 -19.16
N ILE A 3 45.35 64.36 -19.87
CA ILE A 3 44.43 63.22 -19.78
C ILE A 3 45.10 61.86 -20.04
N GLN A 4 44.55 60.79 -19.43
CA GLN A 4 44.28 59.45 -20.03
C GLN A 4 43.50 58.60 -18.99
N TYR A 5 42.18 58.46 -19.09
CA TYR A 5 41.39 57.44 -19.83
C TYR A 5 41.25 56.07 -19.12
N ILE A 6 39.98 55.74 -18.84
CA ILE A 6 39.29 54.46 -19.14
C ILE A 6 39.05 53.41 -18.01
N LEU A 7 37.80 52.91 -18.02
CA LEU A 7 37.23 51.59 -17.61
C LEU A 7 36.74 51.34 -16.16
N ILE A 8 35.40 51.40 -16.02
CA ILE A 8 34.46 50.34 -15.60
C ILE A 8 34.93 49.33 -14.53
N ALA A 9 34.21 49.24 -13.39
CA ALA A 9 33.44 48.04 -13.01
C ALA A 9 32.71 48.18 -11.66
N ILE A 10 31.43 47.82 -11.74
CA ILE A 10 30.42 47.42 -10.75
C ILE A 10 30.97 46.72 -9.50
N LEU A 11 30.46 47.11 -8.32
CA LEU A 11 30.26 46.36 -7.05
C LEU A 11 29.90 47.44 -6.01
N PHE A 12 28.77 47.50 -5.31
CA PHE A 12 28.08 46.48 -4.51
C PHE A 12 26.60 46.84 -4.38
N ALA A 13 25.70 45.97 -4.88
CA ALA A 13 24.30 45.98 -4.48
C ALA A 13 24.14 45.02 -3.28
N ALA A 14 24.29 45.55 -2.06
CA ALA A 14 23.84 44.88 -0.85
C ALA A 14 22.32 45.13 -0.70
N CYS A 15 21.52 44.27 -1.32
CA CYS A 15 20.07 44.23 -1.10
C CYS A 15 19.81 43.28 0.07
N GLN A 16 19.53 43.83 1.26
CA GLN A 16 18.99 43.06 2.38
C GLN A 16 17.61 42.55 1.97
N LYS A 17 17.53 41.25 1.65
CA LYS A 17 16.28 40.57 1.36
C LYS A 17 15.69 40.08 2.68
N GLU A 18 14.53 40.61 3.03
CA GLU A 18 13.73 40.25 4.19
C GLU A 18 13.52 38.73 4.28
N GLN A 19 13.70 38.18 5.49
CA GLN A 19 13.31 36.81 5.82
C GLN A 19 11.80 36.68 5.66
N LYS A 20 11.35 36.03 4.59
CA LYS A 20 10.01 35.47 4.53
C LYS A 20 9.87 34.43 5.63
N LYS A 21 8.96 34.67 6.57
CA LYS A 21 8.35 33.64 7.40
C LYS A 21 7.93 32.49 6.49
N THR A 22 8.47 31.30 6.76
CA THR A 22 7.95 30.07 6.19
C THR A 22 6.54 29.91 6.71
N GLU A 23 5.56 30.26 5.86
CA GLU A 23 4.18 29.84 6.05
C GLU A 23 4.20 28.31 6.12
N THR A 24 3.85 27.78 7.28
CA THR A 24 3.36 26.42 7.42
C THR A 24 2.25 26.25 6.39
N ALA A 25 2.56 25.56 5.30
CA ALA A 25 1.55 25.13 4.36
C ALA A 25 0.59 24.23 5.14
N ASP A 26 -0.63 24.73 5.37
CA ASP A 26 -1.77 23.91 5.70
C ASP A 26 -1.80 22.78 4.69
N PHE A 27 -1.51 21.56 5.16
CA PHE A 27 -1.80 20.34 4.41
C PHE A 27 -3.32 20.18 4.38
N ASN A 28 -3.94 21.01 3.53
CA ASN A 28 -5.31 20.82 3.11
C ASN A 28 -5.40 19.40 2.54
N SER A 29 -6.30 18.65 3.16
CA SER A 29 -6.62 17.26 2.87
C SER A 29 -6.63 16.99 1.37
N ILE A 30 -5.64 16.22 0.92
CA ILE A 30 -5.74 15.53 -0.37
C ILE A 30 -6.75 14.40 -0.14
N GLU A 31 -8.02 14.66 -0.48
CA GLU A 31 -8.98 13.59 -0.71
C GLU A 31 -8.49 12.81 -1.93
N ILE A 32 -7.86 11.67 -1.67
CA ILE A 32 -7.49 10.72 -2.70
C ILE A 32 -8.82 10.22 -3.32
N PRO A 33 -8.94 10.14 -4.66
CA PRO A 33 -10.20 9.80 -5.32
C PRO A 33 -10.88 8.57 -4.72
N GLU A 34 -12.20 8.67 -4.60
CA GLU A 34 -13.10 7.57 -4.23
C GLU A 34 -12.81 6.36 -5.12
N VAL A 35 -12.37 5.26 -4.50
CA VAL A 35 -12.10 4.00 -5.18
C VAL A 35 -13.43 3.48 -5.73
N ALA A 36 -13.42 3.15 -7.02
CA ALA A 36 -14.60 2.91 -7.84
C ALA A 36 -15.63 1.97 -7.20
N GLU A 37 -16.90 2.39 -7.22
CA GLU A 37 -18.03 1.49 -7.01
C GLU A 37 -18.06 0.43 -8.11
N THR A 38 -17.96 -0.84 -7.71
CA THR A 38 -18.08 -2.00 -8.59
C THR A 38 -19.55 -2.29 -8.89
N ASN A 39 -20.10 -1.61 -9.89
CA ASN A 39 -21.35 -2.02 -10.53
C ASN A 39 -21.21 -1.98 -12.06
N ALA A 40 -20.85 -3.10 -12.67
CA ALA A 40 -21.13 -3.36 -14.07
C ALA A 40 -21.29 -4.87 -14.32
N LYS A 41 -22.46 -5.27 -14.82
CA LYS A 41 -22.66 -6.57 -15.47
C LYS A 41 -21.95 -6.52 -16.83
N GLU A 42 -20.71 -6.97 -16.88
CA GLU A 42 -20.01 -7.23 -18.14
C GLU A 42 -20.29 -8.66 -18.62
N THR A 43 -20.52 -8.79 -19.92
CA THR A 43 -20.72 -10.04 -20.66
C THR A 43 -19.60 -11.03 -20.35
N GLU A 44 -19.93 -12.20 -19.79
CA GLU A 44 -18.95 -13.18 -19.30
C GLU A 44 -18.06 -13.72 -20.44
N LYS A 45 -16.86 -13.15 -20.60
CA LYS A 45 -15.69 -13.95 -21.00
C LYS A 45 -15.52 -15.03 -19.93
N LEU A 46 -15.43 -16.30 -20.33
CA LEU A 46 -15.15 -17.41 -19.42
C LEU A 46 -13.80 -17.13 -18.72
N PRO A 47 -13.80 -16.89 -17.39
CA PRO A 47 -12.56 -16.64 -16.65
C PRO A 47 -11.66 -17.88 -16.66
N LEU A 48 -10.35 -17.67 -16.70
CA LEU A 48 -9.40 -18.73 -16.37
C LEU A 48 -9.15 -18.71 -14.86
N HIS A 49 -9.61 -19.74 -14.15
CA HIS A 49 -9.29 -19.89 -12.73
C HIS A 49 -7.78 -20.15 -12.55
N ILE A 50 -7.13 -19.35 -11.70
CA ILE A 50 -5.70 -19.43 -11.45
C ILE A 50 -5.41 -19.99 -10.06
N ASP A 51 -6.13 -19.52 -9.05
CA ASP A 51 -5.83 -19.88 -7.66
C ASP A 51 -7.06 -19.80 -6.74
N THR A 52 -7.03 -20.54 -5.64
CA THR A 52 -8.04 -20.53 -4.58
C THR A 52 -7.40 -20.19 -3.24
N ILE A 53 -7.70 -19.01 -2.72
CA ILE A 53 -7.29 -18.57 -1.38
C ILE A 53 -8.28 -19.15 -0.36
N ILE A 54 -7.82 -20.02 0.53
CA ILE A 54 -8.62 -20.57 1.62
C ILE A 54 -8.43 -19.69 2.86
N LEU A 55 -9.51 -19.03 3.31
CA LEU A 55 -9.49 -18.17 4.50
C LEU A 55 -9.98 -18.90 5.76
N SER A 56 -10.95 -19.80 5.60
CA SER A 56 -11.50 -20.59 6.70
C SER A 56 -12.21 -21.84 6.20
N GLU A 57 -12.09 -22.92 6.97
CA GLU A 57 -12.84 -24.16 6.76
C GLU A 57 -14.19 -24.16 7.52
N GLU A 58 -14.47 -23.14 8.33
CA GLU A 58 -15.69 -23.05 9.14
C GLU A 58 -16.91 -22.66 8.29
N LYS A 59 -18.04 -23.35 8.50
CA LYS A 59 -19.28 -23.11 7.74
C LYS A 59 -19.92 -21.74 7.96
N ASN A 60 -19.59 -21.08 9.07
CA ASN A 60 -20.16 -19.81 9.51
C ASN A 60 -19.20 -18.63 9.34
N ALA A 61 -18.03 -18.82 8.70
CA ALA A 61 -17.15 -17.70 8.37
C ALA A 61 -17.86 -16.71 7.43
N ASN A 62 -17.50 -15.43 7.53
CA ASN A 62 -18.02 -14.39 6.64
C ASN A 62 -17.62 -14.67 5.17
N VAL A 63 -16.39 -15.15 4.97
CA VAL A 63 -15.87 -15.65 3.70
C VAL A 63 -15.11 -16.93 4.01
N SER A 64 -15.34 -18.00 3.25
CA SER A 64 -14.56 -19.24 3.40
C SER A 64 -13.38 -19.28 2.45
N ARG A 65 -13.56 -18.76 1.22
CA ARG A 65 -12.54 -18.79 0.18
C ARG A 65 -12.71 -17.66 -0.83
N ILE A 66 -11.65 -17.38 -1.57
CA ILE A 66 -11.63 -16.44 -2.67
C ILE A 66 -11.05 -17.15 -3.90
N LEU A 67 -11.71 -17.02 -5.05
CA LEU A 67 -11.19 -17.53 -6.32
C LEU A 67 -10.53 -16.37 -7.07
N ALA A 68 -9.24 -16.52 -7.37
CA ALA A 68 -8.52 -15.62 -8.26
C ALA A 68 -8.68 -16.09 -9.70
N ASN A 69 -9.31 -15.26 -10.53
CA ASN A 69 -9.60 -15.59 -11.91
C ASN A 69 -8.90 -14.61 -12.85
N LEU A 70 -8.05 -15.10 -13.75
CA LEU A 70 -7.48 -14.27 -14.81
C LEU A 70 -8.55 -13.99 -15.86
N MET A 71 -8.83 -12.70 -16.06
CA MET A 71 -9.83 -12.22 -17.02
C MET A 71 -9.17 -11.83 -18.34
N GLU A 72 -8.01 -11.17 -18.25
CA GLU A 72 -7.31 -10.60 -19.39
C GLU A 72 -5.83 -10.46 -19.09
N LYS A 73 -5.02 -10.58 -20.14
CA LYS A 73 -3.58 -10.34 -20.10
C LYS A 73 -3.21 -9.50 -21.31
N GLU A 74 -2.67 -8.33 -21.06
CA GLU A 74 -2.21 -7.38 -22.06
C GLU A 74 -0.69 -7.23 -21.97
N VAL A 75 -0.05 -6.92 -23.09
CA VAL A 75 1.37 -6.61 -23.15
C VAL A 75 1.50 -5.26 -23.85
N ASP A 76 2.12 -4.30 -23.18
CA ASP A 76 2.33 -2.98 -23.76
C ASP A 76 3.57 -2.93 -24.67
N LYS A 77 3.85 -1.74 -25.20
CA LYS A 77 4.98 -1.50 -26.12
C LYS A 77 6.34 -1.73 -25.47
N ASP A 78 6.42 -1.64 -24.16
CA ASP A 78 7.63 -1.81 -23.37
C ASP A 78 7.76 -3.25 -22.84
N SER A 79 6.94 -4.17 -23.37
CA SER A 79 6.85 -5.58 -22.94
C SER A 79 6.42 -5.74 -21.48
N ILE A 80 5.79 -4.72 -20.88
CA ILE A 80 5.21 -4.82 -19.55
C ILE A 80 3.90 -5.60 -19.69
N VAL A 81 3.88 -6.76 -19.05
CA VAL A 81 2.71 -7.61 -18.94
C VAL A 81 1.77 -7.02 -17.89
N THR A 82 0.53 -6.74 -18.26
CA THR A 82 -0.53 -6.32 -17.32
C THR A 82 -1.60 -7.41 -17.30
N SER A 83 -1.86 -7.97 -16.12
CA SER A 83 -2.85 -9.03 -15.93
C SER A 83 -4.02 -8.52 -15.10
N LYS A 84 -5.24 -8.64 -15.62
CA LYS A 84 -6.48 -8.25 -14.93
C LYS A 84 -7.10 -9.50 -14.32
N PHE A 85 -7.33 -9.45 -13.01
CA PHE A 85 -7.94 -10.53 -12.25
C PHE A 85 -9.31 -10.13 -11.71
N ARG A 86 -10.20 -11.10 -11.61
CA ARG A 86 -11.43 -11.01 -10.83
C ARG A 86 -11.31 -11.91 -9.60
N LEU A 87 -11.36 -11.31 -8.43
CA LEU A 87 -11.41 -11.98 -7.14
C LEU A 87 -12.88 -12.22 -6.79
N ASP A 88 -13.30 -13.48 -6.77
CA ASP A 88 -14.66 -13.88 -6.40
C ASP A 88 -14.68 -14.39 -4.95
N PHE A 89 -15.42 -13.71 -4.08
CA PHE A 89 -15.52 -14.01 -2.65
C PHE A 89 -16.68 -14.97 -2.39
N TYR A 90 -16.42 -16.06 -1.70
CA TYR A 90 -17.41 -17.10 -1.43
C TYR A 90 -17.64 -17.28 0.07
N GLN A 91 -18.91 -17.31 0.44
CA GLN A 91 -19.38 -17.88 1.70
C GLN A 91 -19.88 -19.30 1.43
N ASN A 92 -19.13 -20.30 1.90
CA ASN A 92 -19.34 -21.72 1.58
C ASN A 92 -19.27 -22.01 0.07
N LYS A 93 -20.44 -22.15 -0.58
CA LYS A 93 -20.62 -22.41 -2.01
C LYS A 93 -21.27 -21.24 -2.75
N THR A 94 -21.69 -20.21 -2.04
CA THR A 94 -22.39 -19.06 -2.60
C THR A 94 -21.38 -17.93 -2.79
N LYS A 95 -21.28 -17.42 -4.01
CA LYS A 95 -20.53 -16.20 -4.28
C LYS A 95 -21.29 -15.02 -3.67
N VAL A 96 -20.62 -14.25 -2.82
CA VAL A 96 -21.22 -13.10 -2.11
C VAL A 96 -20.78 -11.76 -2.67
N ALA A 97 -19.58 -11.68 -3.27
CA ALA A 97 -19.07 -10.47 -3.89
C ALA A 97 -17.96 -10.78 -4.92
N SER A 98 -17.60 -9.78 -5.72
CA SER A 98 -16.48 -9.84 -6.66
C SER A 98 -15.73 -8.50 -6.69
N SER A 99 -14.42 -8.52 -6.90
CA SER A 99 -13.61 -7.32 -7.16
C SER A 99 -12.66 -7.57 -8.33
N ASN A 100 -12.45 -6.57 -9.17
CA ASN A 100 -11.40 -6.61 -10.18
C ASN A 100 -10.12 -5.97 -9.62
N VAL A 101 -8.97 -6.52 -9.96
CA VAL A 101 -7.64 -5.97 -9.65
C VAL A 101 -6.74 -6.10 -10.87
N GLU A 102 -5.75 -5.22 -10.97
CA GLU A 102 -4.75 -5.23 -12.03
C GLU A 102 -3.37 -5.43 -11.42
N ILE A 103 -2.64 -6.42 -11.92
CA ILE A 103 -1.26 -6.71 -11.50
C ILE A 103 -0.34 -6.52 -12.70
N LYS A 104 0.64 -5.64 -12.53
CA LYS A 104 1.72 -5.43 -13.49
C LYS A 104 2.81 -6.46 -13.25
N GLN A 105 3.40 -6.94 -14.34
CA GLN A 105 4.45 -7.95 -14.36
C GLN A 105 4.08 -9.24 -13.62
N TYR A 106 2.80 -9.67 -13.69
CA TYR A 106 2.38 -10.93 -13.07
C TYR A 106 3.19 -12.12 -13.61
N GLU A 107 3.94 -12.76 -12.71
CA GLU A 107 4.82 -13.86 -13.04
C GLU A 107 4.11 -15.22 -12.97
N LYS A 108 4.47 -16.12 -13.89
CA LYS A 108 3.99 -17.50 -13.80
C LYS A 108 4.61 -18.16 -12.58
N GLY A 109 3.77 -18.69 -11.69
CA GLY A 109 4.21 -19.26 -10.41
C GLY A 109 4.05 -18.28 -9.23
N ALA A 110 3.54 -17.07 -9.47
CA ALA A 110 3.01 -16.24 -8.39
C ALA A 110 1.86 -16.96 -7.68
N GLU A 111 1.85 -16.84 -6.36
CA GLU A 111 0.88 -17.45 -5.45
C GLU A 111 -0.05 -16.38 -4.88
N TRP A 112 -1.22 -16.79 -4.41
CA TRP A 112 -2.17 -15.93 -3.73
C TRP A 112 -2.39 -16.38 -2.28
N TYR A 113 -2.34 -15.42 -1.37
CA TYR A 113 -2.53 -15.63 0.06
C TYR A 113 -3.58 -14.68 0.60
N GLY A 114 -4.18 -15.03 1.73
CA GLY A 114 -5.08 -14.13 2.41
C GLY A 114 -5.31 -14.48 3.87
N SER A 115 -5.73 -13.48 4.62
CA SER A 115 -6.02 -13.57 6.05
C SER A 115 -7.09 -12.58 6.46
N PHE A 116 -7.67 -12.77 7.65
CA PHE A 116 -8.62 -11.83 8.23
C PHE A 116 -7.92 -10.81 9.12
N GLY A 117 -8.49 -9.60 9.16
CA GLY A 117 -8.05 -8.52 10.05
C GLY A 117 -7.06 -7.55 9.39
N LEU A 118 -6.67 -6.55 10.18
CA LEU A 118 -5.67 -5.55 9.77
C LEU A 118 -4.23 -6.03 10.02
N THR A 119 -4.04 -6.84 11.05
CA THR A 119 -2.76 -7.42 11.47
C THR A 119 -2.75 -8.93 11.19
N ASP A 120 -1.58 -9.56 11.22
CA ASP A 120 -1.45 -11.01 10.96
C ASP A 120 -2.03 -11.90 12.08
N SER A 121 -2.40 -11.29 13.21
CA SER A 121 -3.25 -11.93 14.20
C SER A 121 -4.66 -12.10 13.64
N SER A 122 -4.94 -13.28 13.09
CA SER A 122 -6.19 -13.58 12.40
C SER A 122 -7.40 -13.53 13.34
N ASP A 123 -8.13 -12.42 13.34
CA ASP A 123 -9.49 -12.42 13.86
C ASP A 123 -10.43 -12.90 12.75
N LYS A 124 -10.69 -14.21 12.73
CA LYS A 124 -11.58 -14.87 11.76
C LYS A 124 -12.98 -14.27 11.63
N ASN A 125 -13.39 -13.42 12.58
CA ASN A 125 -14.69 -12.74 12.55
C ASN A 125 -14.61 -11.29 12.06
N SER A 126 -13.42 -10.81 11.68
CA SER A 126 -13.23 -9.49 11.08
C SER A 126 -13.92 -9.41 9.72
N SER A 127 -14.48 -8.24 9.44
CA SER A 127 -14.91 -7.84 8.09
C SER A 127 -13.73 -7.45 7.20
N PHE A 128 -12.53 -7.24 7.77
CA PHE A 128 -11.33 -6.97 6.98
C PHE A 128 -10.72 -8.26 6.45
N ILE A 129 -10.34 -8.23 5.17
CA ILE A 129 -9.69 -9.34 4.48
C ILE A 129 -8.46 -8.78 3.78
N LYS A 130 -7.29 -9.26 4.19
CA LYS A 130 -6.02 -9.01 3.52
C LYS A 130 -5.81 -10.07 2.44
N ILE A 131 -5.37 -9.65 1.27
CA ILE A 131 -5.01 -10.52 0.15
C ILE A 131 -3.65 -10.07 -0.36
N THR A 132 -2.77 -11.03 -0.59
CA THR A 132 -1.43 -10.80 -1.14
C THR A 132 -1.23 -11.68 -2.36
N SER A 133 -0.65 -11.13 -3.42
CA SER A 133 -0.20 -11.89 -4.59
C SER A 133 1.25 -11.57 -4.88
N GLY A 134 2.07 -12.59 -5.13
CA GLY A 134 3.47 -12.41 -5.48
C GLY A 134 4.18 -13.73 -5.70
N TYR A 135 5.39 -13.64 -6.27
CA TYR A 135 6.24 -14.80 -6.43
C TYR A 135 6.90 -15.13 -5.08
N PRO A 136 6.82 -16.37 -4.58
CA PRO A 136 7.27 -16.73 -3.23
C PRO A 136 8.79 -16.88 -3.15
N ALA A 137 9.52 -15.80 -3.42
CA ALA A 137 10.97 -15.72 -3.32
C ALA A 137 11.42 -14.39 -2.70
N CYS A 138 12.58 -14.42 -2.04
CA CYS A 138 13.18 -13.25 -1.40
C CYS A 138 13.41 -12.11 -2.41
N GLY A 139 13.12 -10.88 -1.98
CA GLY A 139 13.32 -9.67 -2.78
C GLY A 139 12.27 -9.44 -3.87
N TYR A 140 11.28 -10.33 -4.03
CA TYR A 140 10.19 -10.12 -4.97
C TYR A 140 9.13 -9.19 -4.38
N THR A 141 8.63 -8.30 -5.24
CA THR A 141 7.52 -7.41 -4.88
C THR A 141 6.22 -8.20 -4.88
N HIS A 142 5.38 -7.92 -3.88
CA HIS A 142 4.06 -8.48 -3.70
C HIS A 142 3.02 -7.36 -3.79
N ASP A 143 1.94 -7.62 -4.52
CA ASP A 143 0.73 -6.80 -4.53
C ASP A 143 -0.14 -7.16 -3.34
N ASN A 144 -0.52 -6.16 -2.55
CA ASN A 144 -1.34 -6.34 -1.37
C ASN A 144 -2.64 -5.54 -1.48
N TYR A 145 -3.72 -6.12 -0.97
CA TYR A 145 -5.05 -5.56 -1.00
C TYR A 145 -5.69 -5.73 0.38
N LEU A 146 -6.27 -4.65 0.90
CA LEU A 146 -7.13 -4.67 2.08
C LEU A 146 -8.56 -4.45 1.64
N TYR A 147 -9.40 -5.46 1.82
CA TYR A 147 -10.83 -5.39 1.60
C TYR A 147 -11.59 -5.25 2.91
N TYR A 148 -12.76 -4.64 2.83
CA TYR A 148 -13.79 -4.67 3.86
C TYR A 148 -15.05 -5.29 3.28
N LEU A 149 -15.48 -6.43 3.82
CA LEU A 149 -16.71 -7.11 3.43
C LEU A 149 -17.69 -7.13 4.60
N LYS A 150 -18.83 -6.47 4.43
CA LYS A 150 -19.91 -6.45 5.42
C LYS A 150 -21.26 -6.43 4.74
N ASN A 151 -22.18 -7.29 5.19
CA ASN A 151 -23.53 -7.40 4.62
C ASN A 151 -23.54 -7.60 3.09
N ASN A 152 -22.59 -8.39 2.56
CA ASN A 152 -22.34 -8.60 1.13
C ASN A 152 -21.92 -7.35 0.32
N ASP A 153 -21.65 -6.22 0.98
CA ASP A 153 -21.00 -5.07 0.38
C ASP A 153 -19.49 -5.19 0.53
N LEU A 154 -18.78 -5.20 -0.60
CA LEU A 154 -17.33 -5.37 -0.67
C LEU A 154 -16.68 -4.07 -1.12
N GLN A 155 -15.76 -3.57 -0.31
CA GLN A 155 -14.99 -2.36 -0.62
C GLN A 155 -13.49 -2.65 -0.59
N LEU A 156 -12.78 -2.22 -1.64
CA LEU A 156 -11.32 -2.15 -1.63
C LEU A 156 -10.90 -0.90 -0.84
N VAL A 157 -10.37 -1.11 0.36
CA VAL A 157 -10.00 -0.04 1.30
C VAL A 157 -8.60 0.50 1.00
N HIS A 158 -7.66 -0.41 0.73
CA HIS A 158 -6.27 -0.04 0.46
C HIS A 158 -5.59 -1.04 -0.47
N GLN A 159 -4.62 -0.56 -1.23
CA GLN A 159 -3.73 -1.36 -2.07
C GLN A 159 -2.32 -0.79 -1.93
N TRP A 160 -1.32 -1.64 -1.79
CA TRP A 160 0.09 -1.27 -1.64
C TRP A 160 1.01 -2.38 -2.13
N TYR A 161 2.29 -2.05 -2.28
CA TYR A 161 3.35 -3.00 -2.56
C TYR A 161 4.15 -3.32 -1.30
N SER A 162 4.60 -4.56 -1.18
CA SER A 162 5.59 -4.95 -0.18
C SER A 162 6.70 -5.77 -0.82
N MET A 163 7.89 -5.72 -0.26
CA MET A 163 9.01 -6.55 -0.68
C MET A 163 9.84 -6.84 0.57
N SER A 164 10.26 -8.09 0.75
CA SER A 164 11.21 -8.41 1.80
C SER A 164 12.22 -9.45 1.34
N ASP A 165 13.46 -9.27 1.79
CA ASP A 165 14.54 -10.25 1.68
C ASP A 165 15.20 -10.36 3.06
N SER A 166 15.03 -11.52 3.70
CA SER A 166 15.77 -11.85 4.93
C SER A 166 15.65 -10.80 6.05
N GLY A 167 14.49 -10.12 6.16
CA GLY A 167 14.23 -9.07 7.15
C GLY A 167 14.44 -7.64 6.64
N TRP A 168 15.13 -7.47 5.52
CA TRP A 168 15.24 -6.20 4.80
C TRP A 168 14.05 -6.00 3.88
N GLY A 169 13.76 -4.74 3.53
CA GLY A 169 12.75 -4.38 2.53
C GLY A 169 11.70 -3.41 3.07
N SER A 170 10.50 -3.44 2.48
CA SER A 170 9.40 -2.55 2.82
C SER A 170 8.05 -3.27 2.94
N TRP A 171 7.25 -2.85 3.93
CA TRP A 171 5.91 -3.36 4.20
C TRP A 171 5.02 -2.28 4.77
N THR A 172 3.74 -2.59 4.93
CA THR A 172 2.77 -1.69 5.56
C THR A 172 2.40 -2.22 6.94
N GLU A 173 2.50 -1.35 7.94
CA GLU A 173 2.03 -1.63 9.30
C GLU A 173 0.68 -0.94 9.51
N PHE A 174 -0.30 -1.70 9.99
CA PHE A 174 -1.61 -1.18 10.39
C PHE A 174 -1.69 -1.02 11.91
N ALA A 175 -2.32 0.05 12.36
CA ALA A 175 -2.57 0.33 13.77
C ALA A 175 -3.99 0.86 13.96
N SER A 176 -4.59 0.55 15.11
CA SER A 176 -5.91 1.04 15.51
C SER A 176 -5.90 1.35 16.99
N ASP A 177 -6.43 2.52 17.36
CA ASP A 177 -6.69 2.88 18.76
C ASP A 177 -7.98 2.23 19.29
N GLU A 178 -8.83 1.74 18.38
CA GLU A 178 -10.05 1.03 18.72
C GLU A 178 -9.74 -0.45 18.97
N THR A 179 -10.17 -0.95 20.12
CA THR A 179 -10.13 -2.37 20.45
C THR A 179 -11.30 -3.09 19.78
N GLY A 180 -11.01 -4.13 19.02
CA GLY A 180 -12.02 -4.99 18.42
C GLY A 180 -11.68 -5.41 17.00
N LYS A 181 -12.53 -6.27 16.45
CA LYS A 181 -12.31 -6.93 15.17
C LYS A 181 -12.59 -6.05 13.93
N ASP A 182 -13.40 -5.01 14.12
CA ASP A 182 -13.91 -4.12 13.07
C ASP A 182 -13.81 -2.65 13.51
N PRO A 183 -12.59 -2.11 13.69
CA PRO A 183 -12.41 -0.71 14.04
C PRO A 183 -13.04 0.18 12.96
N LYS A 184 -13.65 1.29 13.37
CA LYS A 184 -14.21 2.32 12.47
C LYS A 184 -13.17 3.33 12.02
N ASN A 185 -12.06 3.42 12.76
CA ASN A 185 -10.92 4.25 12.43
C ASN A 185 -9.64 3.45 12.64
N PHE A 186 -8.72 3.53 11.69
CA PHE A 186 -7.40 2.92 11.79
C PHE A 186 -6.41 3.70 10.94
N TYR A 187 -5.13 3.39 11.09
CA TYR A 187 -4.04 4.04 10.39
C TYR A 187 -3.14 2.99 9.77
N CYS A 188 -2.42 3.38 8.73
CA CYS A 188 -1.24 2.64 8.31
C CYS A 188 -0.06 3.57 8.06
N LYS A 189 1.12 2.96 8.02
CA LYS A 189 2.35 3.59 7.53
C LYS A 189 3.13 2.56 6.72
N THR A 190 3.88 3.04 5.74
CA THR A 190 4.91 2.23 5.11
C THR A 190 6.15 2.26 5.99
N VAL A 191 6.69 1.07 6.28
CA VAL A 191 7.96 0.87 6.95
C VAL A 191 8.92 0.32 5.92
N ALA A 192 10.11 0.91 5.82
CA ALA A 192 11.22 0.34 5.09
C ALA A 192 12.42 0.19 6.03
N PHE A 193 13.09 -0.95 5.95
CA PHE A 193 14.34 -1.21 6.63
C PHE A 193 15.34 -1.71 5.60
N GLU A 194 16.33 -0.87 5.31
CA GLU A 194 17.29 -1.11 4.23
C GLU A 194 18.72 -1.08 4.79
N PRO A 195 19.66 -1.85 4.21
CA PRO A 195 21.06 -1.79 4.59
C PRO A 195 21.59 -0.36 4.45
N SER A 196 22.39 0.09 5.42
CA SER A 196 23.09 1.37 5.29
C SER A 196 24.28 1.26 4.34
N ASP A 197 24.66 2.37 3.69
CA ASP A 197 25.83 2.44 2.81
C ASP A 197 27.20 2.30 3.53
N ASP A 198 27.20 2.11 4.86
CA ASP A 198 28.42 1.96 5.65
C ASP A 198 28.92 0.50 5.63
N ASP A 199 30.23 0.29 5.85
CA ASP A 199 30.90 -1.03 5.84
C ASP A 199 30.42 -2.04 6.91
N SER A 200 29.36 -1.73 7.67
CA SER A 200 28.81 -2.59 8.70
C SER A 200 27.66 -3.41 8.13
N GLU A 201 27.88 -4.73 7.99
CA GLU A 201 26.90 -5.69 7.46
C GLU A 201 25.58 -5.74 8.26
N ASP A 202 25.62 -5.31 9.53
CA ASP A 202 24.46 -5.32 10.43
C ASP A 202 23.77 -3.95 10.55
N ALA A 203 24.28 -2.90 9.91
CA ALA A 203 23.73 -1.55 10.03
C ALA A 203 22.63 -1.30 8.99
N GLY A 204 21.49 -0.81 9.46
CA GLY A 204 20.35 -0.47 8.62
C GLY A 204 19.76 0.90 8.94
N ILE A 205 18.94 1.38 8.01
CA ILE A 205 18.16 2.61 8.15
C ILE A 205 16.70 2.22 8.12
N VAL A 206 15.99 2.44 9.23
CA VAL A 206 14.53 2.36 9.24
C VAL A 206 13.95 3.70 8.85
N THR A 207 13.00 3.70 7.92
CA THR A 207 12.21 4.86 7.54
C THR A 207 10.72 4.58 7.68
N TYR A 208 9.96 5.62 8.03
CA TYR A 208 8.50 5.59 7.94
C TYR A 208 8.02 6.64 6.94
N SER A 209 7.18 6.21 6.00
CA SER A 209 6.54 7.06 5.00
C SER A 209 5.04 6.77 4.90
N ASP A 210 4.35 7.54 4.04
CA ASP A 210 2.97 7.27 3.62
C ASP A 210 2.00 7.00 4.78
N SER A 211 2.03 7.85 5.80
CA SER A 211 1.06 7.75 6.90
C SER A 211 -0.33 8.05 6.38
N ILE A 212 -1.26 7.12 6.53
CA ILE A 212 -2.64 7.24 6.03
C ILE A 212 -3.60 6.93 7.18
N SER A 213 -4.62 7.77 7.32
CA SER A 213 -5.78 7.50 8.17
C SER A 213 -6.94 6.95 7.35
N PHE A 214 -7.67 6.01 7.92
CA PHE A 214 -8.88 5.42 7.37
C PHE A 214 -10.02 5.63 8.34
N SER A 215 -11.18 6.01 7.82
CA SER A 215 -12.40 6.21 8.61
C SER A 215 -13.62 5.70 7.86
N LEU A 216 -14.51 5.01 8.57
CA LEU A 216 -15.80 4.59 8.05
C LEU A 216 -16.82 5.74 8.23
N LYS A 217 -17.31 6.31 7.13
CA LYS A 217 -18.33 7.36 7.13
C LYS A 217 -19.60 6.85 6.46
N GLY A 218 -20.65 6.66 7.27
CA GLY A 218 -21.81 5.88 6.83
C GLY A 218 -21.39 4.45 6.56
N ASP A 219 -21.66 3.97 5.35
CA ASP A 219 -21.26 2.62 4.91
C ASP A 219 -20.00 2.63 4.04
N LYS A 220 -19.32 3.77 3.82
CA LYS A 220 -18.16 3.87 2.93
C LYS A 220 -16.86 4.19 3.67
N TRP A 221 -15.79 3.49 3.29
CA TRP A 221 -14.43 3.81 3.74
C TRP A 221 -13.87 5.05 3.05
N LYS A 222 -13.27 5.93 3.84
CA LYS A 222 -12.54 7.10 3.36
C LYS A 222 -11.10 7.04 3.87
N LYS A 223 -10.15 7.36 3.00
CA LYS A 223 -8.72 7.46 3.34
C LYS A 223 -8.23 8.89 3.22
N LYS A 224 -7.32 9.30 4.11
CA LYS A 224 -6.68 10.61 4.10
C LYS A 224 -5.19 10.42 4.39
N LEU A 225 -4.36 10.88 3.46
CA LEU A 225 -2.91 10.93 3.63
C LEU A 225 -2.55 12.00 4.69
N LEU A 226 -1.70 11.63 5.63
CA LEU A 226 -1.26 12.45 6.76
C LEU A 226 0.18 12.95 6.60
N SER A 227 1.00 12.26 5.82
CA SER A 227 2.37 12.67 5.47
C SER A 227 2.50 13.06 4.01
N ALA A 228 3.65 13.60 3.59
CA ALA A 228 3.93 13.69 2.16
C ALA A 228 4.08 12.27 1.56
N LYS A 229 3.49 12.06 0.39
CA LYS A 229 3.52 10.77 -0.32
C LYS A 229 4.97 10.43 -0.70
N GLU A 230 5.38 9.19 -0.50
CA GLU A 230 6.70 8.64 -0.86
C GLU A 230 7.87 9.44 -0.24
N ARG A 231 7.62 10.15 0.87
CA ARG A 231 8.65 10.90 1.59
C ARG A 231 8.72 10.43 3.04
N PRO A 232 9.89 9.95 3.49
CA PRO A 232 10.11 9.64 4.90
C PRO A 232 9.83 10.87 5.79
N TYR A 233 9.03 10.67 6.85
CA TYR A 233 8.86 11.64 7.93
C TYR A 233 9.56 11.21 9.22
N PHE A 234 10.07 9.98 9.24
CA PHE A 234 10.91 9.42 10.29
C PHE A 234 12.04 8.63 9.63
N GLU A 235 13.23 8.76 10.19
CA GLU A 235 14.42 8.01 9.80
C GLU A 235 15.26 7.76 11.04
N LYS A 236 15.78 6.54 11.19
CA LYS A 236 16.69 6.18 12.26
C LYS A 236 17.66 5.10 11.81
N LYS A 237 18.95 5.32 12.06
CA LYS A 237 19.95 4.26 11.94
C LYS A 237 19.88 3.33 13.15
N MET A 238 19.90 2.03 12.91
CA MET A 238 19.95 0.99 13.93
C MET A 238 20.52 -0.31 13.36
N THR A 239 20.89 -1.23 14.24
CA THR A 239 21.32 -2.57 13.81
C THR A 239 20.13 -3.45 13.43
N PHE A 240 20.38 -4.46 12.60
CA PHE A 240 19.40 -5.49 12.24
C PHE A 240 18.74 -6.10 13.48
N ASN A 241 19.54 -6.50 14.46
CA ASN A 241 19.04 -7.09 15.70
C ASN A 241 18.22 -6.09 16.54
N GLU A 242 18.62 -4.82 16.62
CA GLU A 242 17.82 -3.82 17.32
C GLU A 242 16.45 -3.64 16.67
N PHE A 243 16.39 -3.64 15.33
CA PHE A 243 15.14 -3.48 14.60
C PHE A 243 14.20 -4.67 14.81
N HIS A 244 14.68 -5.90 14.62
CA HIS A 244 13.84 -7.10 14.68
C HIS A 244 13.48 -7.56 16.09
N ASN A 245 14.23 -7.13 17.13
CA ASN A 245 13.88 -7.43 18.53
C ASN A 245 12.91 -6.41 19.16
N GLN A 246 12.51 -5.36 18.44
CA GLN A 246 11.53 -4.37 18.90
C GLN A 246 10.06 -4.78 18.64
N GLN A 247 9.84 -5.87 17.90
CA GLN A 247 8.50 -6.34 17.51
C GLN A 247 7.91 -7.36 18.48
#